data_AF-A0A2D7GZI2-F1
#
_entry.id   AF-A0A2D7GZI2-F1
#
_cell.length_a   1.000
_cell.length_b   1.000
_cell.length_c   1.000
_cell.angle_alpha   90.00
_cell.angle_beta   90.00
_cell.angle_gamma   90.00
#
_symmetry.space_group_name_H-M   'P 1'
#
loop_
_entity.id
_entity.type
_entity.pdbx_description
1 polymer ?
#
loop_
_entity_poly.entity_id
_entity_poly.type
_entity_poly.pdbx_seq_one_letter_code
_entity_poly.pdbx_strand_id
1 'polypeptide(L)'
;MRTRTFATLFFIFTLFSVVSLATAQPGGRKQLSVGDPAPALNVETWVKGEFNPSESNPYVIEFWATWCGPCKRSIPHLTQLQEEFAEDGLKIVGISTDKETELVSKFVRQQGMKMDYIVAIDHNGRTERNWAKKAGQNGIPSAFIVDKNGIIQFIGNPLEEAFEDTLRKVMTGRYDLAKSKKAKPAIDGAKQFRALNSWAEAEKHYKDAIKVDPYIFANLYLELFEMLLLEQGDTAGAYKLVSELMLSRGSEDPELLTWLAASIATDDRIRGSKQRLDVAMKLAETAQAFARKKTDPIYLSTIALVHFANGDFGQAIEWQRKAYFSAKEKDKAEYKFTLDSYRTQQQRVDAS
;
A
#
# COMPACT_ATOMS: atom_id res chain seq x y z
N MET A 1 62.66 -44.15 -63.00
CA MET A 1 63.55 -44.80 -62.01
C MET A 1 64.02 -43.71 -61.05
N ARG A 2 63.68 -43.80 -59.74
CA ARG A 2 64.25 -43.12 -58.55
C ARG A 2 64.47 -41.58 -58.64
N THR A 3 64.08 -40.72 -57.70
CA THR A 3 64.07 -40.84 -56.23
C THR A 3 63.34 -39.63 -55.64
N ARG A 4 62.80 -39.83 -54.43
CA ARG A 4 62.10 -38.86 -53.59
C ARG A 4 63.06 -37.83 -52.99
N THR A 5 62.61 -36.58 -52.85
CA THR A 5 63.14 -35.62 -51.88
C THR A 5 61.97 -34.87 -51.24
N PHE A 6 61.70 -35.19 -49.98
CA PHE A 6 60.83 -34.44 -49.09
C PHE A 6 61.69 -33.37 -48.41
N ALA A 7 61.32 -32.09 -48.54
CA ALA A 7 61.89 -31.00 -47.76
C ALA A 7 60.85 -30.55 -46.73
N THR A 8 61.16 -30.78 -45.45
CA THR A 8 60.33 -30.42 -44.30
C THR A 8 60.68 -28.99 -43.89
N LEU A 9 59.76 -28.03 -44.04
CA LEU A 9 59.87 -26.71 -43.41
C LEU A 9 58.97 -26.67 -42.17
N PHE A 10 59.60 -26.58 -41.00
CA PHE A 10 58.96 -26.30 -39.72
C PHE A 10 58.64 -24.80 -39.63
N PHE A 11 57.36 -24.44 -39.53
CA PHE A 11 56.92 -23.08 -39.17
C PHE A 11 56.55 -23.07 -37.69
N ILE A 12 57.37 -22.43 -36.86
CA ILE A 12 57.12 -22.25 -35.42
C ILE A 12 56.15 -21.07 -35.28
N PHE A 13 54.90 -21.35 -34.91
CA PHE A 13 53.91 -20.34 -34.53
C PHE A 13 54.02 -20.09 -33.02
N THR A 14 54.70 -19.02 -32.61
CA THR A 14 54.69 -18.55 -31.22
C THR A 14 53.38 -17.82 -30.93
N LEU A 15 52.52 -18.46 -30.12
CA LEU A 15 51.27 -17.92 -29.63
C LEU A 15 51.55 -16.90 -28.51
N PHE A 16 51.40 -15.60 -28.79
CA PHE A 16 51.41 -14.56 -27.76
C PHE A 16 50.02 -14.49 -27.11
N SER A 17 49.84 -15.17 -25.98
CA SER A 17 48.64 -15.04 -25.15
C SER A 17 48.69 -13.73 -24.38
N VAL A 18 47.95 -12.73 -24.85
CA VAL A 18 47.69 -11.50 -24.09
C VAL A 18 46.69 -11.86 -22.98
N VAL A 19 47.17 -12.08 -21.77
CA VAL A 19 46.31 -12.20 -20.59
C VAL A 19 45.87 -10.79 -20.21
N SER A 20 44.66 -10.40 -20.65
CA SER A 20 44.00 -9.22 -20.10
C SER A 20 43.63 -9.50 -18.63
N LEU A 21 44.43 -8.95 -17.71
CA LEU A 21 44.04 -8.82 -16.31
C LEU A 21 42.82 -7.87 -16.27
N ALA A 22 41.62 -8.45 -16.26
CA ALA A 22 40.42 -7.72 -15.90
C ALA A 22 40.56 -7.31 -14.43
N THR A 23 40.89 -6.04 -14.17
CA THR A 23 40.81 -5.45 -12.85
C THR A 23 39.34 -5.43 -12.44
N ALA A 24 38.93 -6.39 -11.61
CA ALA A 24 37.65 -6.32 -10.93
C ALA A 24 37.64 -5.05 -10.08
N GLN A 25 36.87 -4.04 -10.50
CA GLN A 25 36.56 -2.92 -9.62
C GLN A 25 35.89 -3.50 -8.36
N PRO A 26 36.30 -3.09 -7.15
CA PRO A 26 35.60 -3.49 -5.94
C PRO A 26 34.18 -2.93 -6.04
N GLY A 27 33.21 -3.80 -6.32
CA GLY A 27 31.81 -3.43 -6.32
C GLY A 27 31.46 -2.87 -4.93
N GLY A 28 31.23 -1.56 -4.86
CA GLY A 28 30.75 -0.92 -3.64
C GLY A 28 29.50 -1.65 -3.18
N ARG A 29 29.47 -2.09 -1.90
CA ARG A 29 28.28 -2.74 -1.35
C ARG A 29 27.10 -1.80 -1.53
N LYS A 30 26.13 -2.19 -2.36
CA LYS A 30 24.90 -1.42 -2.58
C LYS A 30 24.23 -1.16 -1.22
N GLN A 31 24.12 0.12 -0.86
CA GLN A 31 23.42 0.58 0.34
C GLN A 31 21.93 0.20 0.24
N LEU A 32 21.36 -0.31 1.32
CA LEU A 32 19.93 -0.62 1.39
C LEU A 32 19.15 0.70 1.37
N SER A 33 18.18 0.81 0.47
CA SER A 33 17.42 2.04 0.26
C SER A 33 15.92 1.77 0.23
N VAL A 34 15.11 2.81 0.39
CA VAL A 34 13.67 2.73 0.14
C VAL A 34 13.42 2.27 -1.31
N GLY A 35 12.51 1.32 -1.50
CA GLY A 35 12.23 0.63 -2.75
C GLY A 35 12.99 -0.68 -2.95
N ASP A 36 13.98 -1.00 -2.11
CA ASP A 36 14.61 -2.32 -2.13
C ASP A 36 13.75 -3.36 -1.37
N PRO A 37 13.87 -4.65 -1.72
CA PRO A 37 13.32 -5.73 -0.92
C PRO A 37 13.89 -5.75 0.50
N ALA A 38 13.02 -6.02 1.48
CA ALA A 38 13.38 -6.20 2.87
C ALA A 38 14.36 -7.39 3.03
N PRO A 39 15.52 -7.21 3.70
CA PRO A 39 16.43 -8.30 3.98
C PRO A 39 15.81 -9.35 4.93
N ALA A 40 16.31 -10.58 4.93
CA ALA A 40 15.87 -11.58 5.91
C ALA A 40 16.16 -11.14 7.36
N LEU A 41 15.26 -11.49 8.28
CA LEU A 41 15.49 -11.37 9.71
C LEU A 41 16.31 -12.57 10.20
N ASN A 42 17.44 -12.30 10.85
CA ASN A 42 18.34 -13.30 11.40
C ASN A 42 18.41 -13.12 12.91
N VAL A 43 17.26 -13.27 13.58
CA VAL A 43 17.13 -13.09 15.03
C VAL A 43 17.31 -14.43 15.75
N GLU A 44 18.02 -14.41 16.86
CA GLU A 44 18.36 -15.63 17.60
C GLU A 44 17.44 -15.91 18.80
N THR A 45 16.77 -14.88 19.32
CA THR A 45 15.89 -15.04 20.49
C THR A 45 14.67 -14.15 20.37
N TRP A 46 13.49 -14.74 20.51
CA TRP A 46 12.23 -14.03 20.69
C TRP A 46 11.93 -13.89 22.19
N VAL A 47 11.69 -12.65 22.63
CA VAL A 47 11.34 -12.33 24.03
C VAL A 47 9.84 -12.24 24.21
N LYS A 48 9.13 -11.79 23.17
CA LYS A 48 7.66 -11.66 23.16
C LYS A 48 7.15 -11.90 21.74
N GLY A 49 6.24 -12.88 21.60
CA GLY A 49 5.68 -13.28 20.31
C GLY A 49 6.73 -13.89 19.37
N GLU A 50 6.32 -14.17 18.14
CA GLU A 50 7.18 -14.64 17.04
C GLU A 50 6.73 -13.96 15.75
N PHE A 51 7.64 -13.82 14.79
CA PHE A 51 7.33 -13.16 13.53
C PHE A 51 7.97 -13.86 12.32
N ASN A 52 7.13 -14.15 11.32
CA ASN A 52 7.55 -14.59 10.00
C ASN A 52 7.14 -13.52 8.97
N PRO A 53 8.11 -12.81 8.35
CA PRO A 53 7.83 -11.78 7.34
C PRO A 53 7.04 -12.29 6.13
N SER A 54 7.09 -13.60 5.83
CA SER A 54 6.39 -14.18 4.67
C SER A 54 4.89 -14.41 4.90
N GLU A 55 4.44 -14.37 6.15
CA GLU A 55 3.05 -14.61 6.54
C GLU A 55 2.30 -13.32 6.90
N SER A 56 3.00 -12.18 6.92
CA SER A 56 2.45 -10.92 7.39
C SER A 56 1.96 -10.01 6.26
N ASN A 57 0.91 -9.24 6.58
CA ASN A 57 0.57 -7.96 5.96
C ASN A 57 1.71 -6.93 6.17
N PRO A 58 1.57 -5.64 5.82
CA PRO A 58 2.65 -4.67 6.06
C PRO A 58 3.18 -4.74 7.49
N TYR A 59 4.48 -4.52 7.67
CA TYR A 59 5.14 -4.65 8.96
C TYR A 59 6.20 -3.57 9.19
N VAL A 60 6.53 -3.37 10.47
CA VAL A 60 7.56 -2.44 10.92
C VAL A 60 8.67 -3.22 11.63
N ILE A 61 9.91 -2.97 11.23
CA ILE A 61 11.09 -3.39 11.98
C ILE A 61 11.70 -2.17 12.65
N GLU A 62 11.88 -2.21 13.96
CA GLU A 62 12.53 -1.14 14.72
C GLU A 62 13.73 -1.69 15.49
N PHE A 63 14.87 -1.01 15.39
CA PHE A 63 16.07 -1.33 16.15
C PHE A 63 16.17 -0.42 17.38
N TRP A 64 16.33 -1.03 18.56
CA TRP A 64 16.35 -0.32 19.84
C TRP A 64 17.32 -0.91 20.87
N ALA A 65 17.39 -0.29 22.05
CA ALA A 65 18.10 -0.81 23.22
C ALA A 65 17.48 -0.32 24.54
N THR A 66 17.64 -1.09 25.61
CA THR A 66 17.09 -0.81 26.95
C THR A 66 17.60 0.49 27.58
N TRP A 67 18.83 0.89 27.24
CA TRP A 67 19.46 2.13 27.70
C TRP A 67 19.06 3.35 26.85
N CYS A 68 18.53 3.15 25.64
CA CYS A 68 18.23 4.21 24.68
C CYS A 68 17.01 5.07 25.11
N GLY A 69 17.25 6.33 25.46
CA GLY A 69 16.22 7.28 25.87
C GLY A 69 15.15 7.55 24.78
N PRO A 70 15.54 7.91 23.54
CA PRO A 70 14.59 8.11 22.45
C PRO A 70 13.78 6.85 22.11
N CYS A 71 14.40 5.66 22.13
CA CYS A 71 13.70 4.39 21.91
C CYS A 71 12.61 4.16 22.98
N LYS A 72 12.90 4.48 24.25
CA LYS A 72 11.90 4.44 25.32
C LYS A 72 10.69 5.35 25.06
N ARG A 73 10.86 6.44 24.31
CA ARG A 73 9.76 7.33 23.91
C ARG A 73 8.97 6.80 22.72
N SER A 74 9.58 6.06 21.78
CA SER A 74 8.84 5.45 20.66
C SER A 74 8.02 4.23 21.08
N ILE A 75 8.39 3.53 22.17
CA ILE A 75 7.70 2.32 22.62
C ILE A 75 6.17 2.48 22.73
N PRO A 76 5.61 3.48 23.47
CA PRO A 76 4.17 3.65 23.56
C PRO A 76 3.51 4.04 22.22
N HIS A 77 4.20 4.84 21.40
CA HIS A 77 3.70 5.25 20.09
C HIS A 77 3.58 4.05 19.14
N LEU A 78 4.59 3.19 19.09
CA LEU A 78 4.54 1.96 18.31
C LEU A 78 3.45 1.02 18.81
N THR A 79 3.26 0.88 20.13
CA THR A 79 2.14 0.10 20.66
C THR A 79 0.78 0.65 20.21
N GLN A 80 0.59 1.97 20.24
CA GLN A 80 -0.66 2.58 19.75
C GLN A 80 -0.91 2.26 18.28
N LEU A 81 0.11 2.34 17.41
CA LEU A 81 -0.02 1.99 16.00
C LEU A 81 -0.27 0.48 15.79
N GLN A 82 0.36 -0.37 16.59
CA GLN A 82 0.12 -1.81 16.57
C GLN A 82 -1.34 -2.14 16.94
N GLU A 83 -1.91 -1.46 17.94
CA GLU A 83 -3.31 -1.61 18.34
C GLU A 83 -4.25 -1.10 17.25
N GLU A 84 -4.00 0.10 16.73
CA GLU A 84 -4.83 0.75 15.71
C GLU A 84 -4.98 -0.12 14.45
N PHE A 85 -3.87 -0.68 13.96
CA PHE A 85 -3.83 -1.48 12.73
C PHE A 85 -3.79 -2.99 12.98
N ALA A 86 -4.05 -3.46 14.21
CA ALA A 86 -3.99 -4.88 14.56
C ALA A 86 -4.91 -5.73 13.67
N GLU A 87 -6.14 -5.27 13.50
CA GLU A 87 -7.17 -5.95 12.70
C GLU A 87 -6.93 -5.83 11.19
N ASP A 88 -6.08 -4.90 10.77
CA ASP A 88 -5.67 -4.70 9.37
C ASP A 88 -4.38 -5.47 9.05
N GLY A 89 -3.82 -6.14 10.08
CA GLY A 89 -2.74 -7.11 9.98
C GLY A 89 -1.34 -6.51 10.16
N LEU A 90 -1.22 -5.25 10.60
CA LEU A 90 0.09 -4.67 10.90
C LEU A 90 0.82 -5.51 11.95
N LYS A 91 2.10 -5.74 11.73
CA LYS A 91 3.01 -6.32 12.73
C LYS A 91 4.18 -5.38 12.99
N ILE A 92 4.39 -5.02 14.25
CA ILE A 92 5.56 -4.26 14.68
C ILE A 92 6.51 -5.21 15.42
N VAL A 93 7.78 -5.16 15.06
CA VAL A 93 8.84 -6.00 15.61
C VAL A 93 9.99 -5.12 16.09
N GLY A 94 10.16 -5.04 17.41
CA GLY A 94 11.30 -4.38 18.04
C GLY A 94 12.47 -5.35 18.18
N ILE A 95 13.56 -5.09 17.48
CA ILE A 95 14.80 -5.85 17.52
C ILE A 95 15.79 -5.13 18.44
N SER A 96 16.01 -5.71 19.61
CA SER A 96 16.99 -5.20 20.56
C SER A 96 18.41 -5.46 20.06
N THR A 97 19.24 -4.42 20.14
CA THR A 97 20.69 -4.46 19.90
C THR A 97 21.50 -4.78 21.16
N ASP A 98 20.83 -4.93 22.32
CA ASP A 98 21.45 -5.46 23.53
C ASP A 98 21.79 -6.95 23.34
N LYS A 99 22.82 -7.44 24.04
CA LYS A 99 23.28 -8.84 23.94
C LYS A 99 22.80 -9.72 25.10
N GLU A 100 22.29 -9.14 26.17
CA GLU A 100 21.92 -9.88 27.37
C GLU A 100 20.42 -10.16 27.39
N THR A 101 20.04 -11.43 27.21
CA THR A 101 18.63 -11.84 27.16
C THR A 101 17.86 -11.47 28.41
N GLU A 102 18.44 -11.65 29.60
CA GLU A 102 17.74 -11.37 30.86
C GLU A 102 17.50 -9.86 31.04
N LEU A 103 18.44 -9.02 30.63
CA LEU A 103 18.29 -7.56 30.63
C LEU A 103 17.09 -7.13 29.78
N VAL A 104 17.03 -7.60 28.53
CA VAL A 104 15.92 -7.28 27.61
C VAL A 104 14.61 -7.85 28.14
N SER A 105 14.59 -9.09 28.60
CA SER A 105 13.38 -9.75 29.10
C SER A 105 12.82 -9.05 30.33
N LYS A 106 13.67 -8.64 31.27
CA LYS A 106 13.26 -7.85 32.44
C LYS A 106 12.71 -6.50 32.03
N PHE A 107 13.35 -5.83 31.08
CA PHE A 107 12.88 -4.54 30.56
C PHE A 107 11.50 -4.66 29.91
N VAL A 108 11.29 -5.65 29.02
CA VAL A 108 10.00 -5.87 28.34
C VAL A 108 8.90 -6.15 29.38
N ARG A 109 9.17 -6.99 30.40
CA ARG A 109 8.23 -7.22 31.51
C ARG A 109 7.90 -5.93 32.28
N GLN A 110 8.86 -5.05 32.49
CA GLN A 110 8.65 -3.76 33.16
C GLN A 110 7.84 -2.77 32.32
N GLN A 111 7.98 -2.78 30.99
CA GLN A 111 7.15 -1.95 30.11
C GLN A 111 5.69 -2.41 30.10
N GLY A 112 5.44 -3.72 30.27
CA GLY A 112 4.10 -4.28 30.29
C GLY A 112 3.34 -3.92 29.02
N MET A 113 2.12 -3.39 29.18
CA MET A 113 1.25 -2.97 28.06
C MET A 113 1.81 -1.81 27.25
N LYS A 114 2.83 -1.06 27.75
CA LYS A 114 3.43 0.02 26.95
C LYS A 114 4.23 -0.50 25.76
N MET A 115 4.64 -1.77 25.78
CA MET A 115 5.40 -2.45 24.73
C MET A 115 4.61 -3.68 24.27
N ASP A 116 3.43 -3.45 23.71
CA ASP A 116 2.53 -4.51 23.26
C ASP A 116 2.67 -4.87 21.79
N TYR A 117 3.90 -5.25 21.43
CA TYR A 117 4.26 -5.75 20.11
C TYR A 117 5.38 -6.79 20.22
N ILE A 118 5.79 -7.35 19.08
CA ILE A 118 6.73 -8.47 19.03
C ILE A 118 8.15 -7.96 19.36
N VAL A 119 8.90 -8.71 20.17
CA VAL A 119 10.27 -8.34 20.57
C VAL A 119 11.24 -9.48 20.33
N ALA A 120 12.35 -9.15 19.67
CA ALA A 120 13.47 -10.06 19.43
C ALA A 120 14.81 -9.46 19.86
N ILE A 121 15.83 -10.29 19.92
CA ILE A 121 17.22 -9.90 20.20
C ILE A 121 18.10 -10.33 19.02
N ASP A 122 18.96 -9.42 18.56
CA ASP A 122 19.98 -9.68 17.53
C ASP A 122 21.37 -9.81 18.18
N HIS A 123 21.59 -10.94 18.86
CA HIS A 123 22.79 -11.19 19.68
C HIS A 123 24.10 -10.96 18.91
N ASN A 124 24.09 -11.34 17.63
CA ASN A 124 25.27 -11.32 16.77
C ASN A 124 25.31 -10.09 15.85
N GLY A 125 24.36 -9.17 15.98
CA GLY A 125 24.23 -7.97 15.13
C GLY A 125 24.04 -8.29 13.65
N ARG A 126 23.56 -9.50 13.30
CA ARG A 126 23.42 -9.94 11.89
C ARG A 126 22.28 -9.20 11.22
N THR A 127 21.16 -9.06 11.93
CA THR A 127 19.98 -8.38 11.43
C THR A 127 20.25 -6.88 11.32
N GLU A 128 20.78 -6.25 12.36
CA GLU A 128 21.22 -4.85 12.40
C GLU A 128 22.22 -4.54 11.28
N ARG A 129 23.19 -5.43 11.02
CA ARG A 129 24.15 -5.25 9.92
C ARG A 129 23.48 -5.24 8.55
N ASN A 130 22.54 -6.14 8.31
CA ASN A 130 21.90 -6.31 7.01
C ASN A 130 20.80 -5.29 6.74
N TRP A 131 20.27 -4.67 7.81
CA TRP A 131 19.23 -3.65 7.77
C TRP A 131 19.83 -2.27 8.09
N ALA A 132 19.83 -1.85 9.36
CA ALA A 132 20.23 -0.52 9.83
C ALA A 132 21.59 -0.07 9.25
N LYS A 133 22.65 -0.84 9.47
CA LYS A 133 24.00 -0.46 9.00
C LYS A 133 24.10 -0.47 7.49
N LYS A 134 23.47 -1.43 6.80
CA LYS A 134 23.43 -1.49 5.34
C LYS A 134 22.65 -0.32 4.75
N ALA A 135 21.69 0.23 5.47
CA ALA A 135 20.95 1.44 5.10
C ALA A 135 21.69 2.74 5.49
N GLY A 136 22.85 2.66 6.14
CA GLY A 136 23.58 3.81 6.65
C GLY A 136 22.98 4.42 7.93
N GLN A 137 22.08 3.71 8.59
CA GLN A 137 21.55 4.09 9.90
C GLN A 137 22.53 3.67 10.99
N ASN A 138 23.22 4.66 11.58
CA ASN A 138 24.26 4.45 12.59
C ASN A 138 23.78 4.72 14.03
N GLY A 139 22.49 4.98 14.23
CA GLY A 139 21.89 5.31 15.52
C GLY A 139 20.57 4.59 15.76
N ILE A 140 20.11 4.62 17.00
CA ILE A 140 18.80 4.08 17.41
C ILE A 140 17.95 5.18 18.07
N PRO A 141 16.61 5.14 17.92
CA PRO A 141 15.86 4.13 17.18
C PRO A 141 16.00 4.27 15.66
N SER A 142 15.97 3.14 14.97
CA SER A 142 15.95 3.06 13.50
C SER A 142 14.81 2.15 13.08
N ALA A 143 13.84 2.69 12.33
CA ALA A 143 12.65 1.99 11.90
C ALA A 143 12.57 1.86 10.39
N PHE A 144 11.93 0.77 9.96
CA PHE A 144 11.70 0.39 8.58
C PHE A 144 10.22 0.04 8.42
N ILE A 145 9.53 0.67 7.48
CA ILE A 145 8.18 0.25 7.08
C ILE A 145 8.33 -0.61 5.83
N VAL A 146 7.75 -1.81 5.87
CA VAL A 146 7.74 -2.75 4.75
C VAL A 146 6.31 -3.01 4.34
N ASP A 147 6.04 -2.87 3.04
CA ASP A 147 4.71 -3.14 2.50
C ASP A 147 4.40 -4.64 2.37
N LYS A 148 3.16 -4.95 1.94
CA LYS A 148 2.68 -6.33 1.72
C LYS A 148 3.47 -7.12 0.68
N ASN A 149 4.27 -6.45 -0.15
CA ASN A 149 5.11 -7.09 -1.17
C ASN A 149 6.54 -7.31 -0.68
N GLY A 150 6.83 -6.98 0.58
CA GLY A 150 8.17 -7.08 1.14
C GLY A 150 9.10 -5.95 0.68
N ILE A 151 8.58 -4.83 0.18
CA ILE A 151 9.38 -3.69 -0.28
C ILE A 151 9.44 -2.62 0.82
N ILE A 152 10.63 -2.10 1.07
CA ILE A 152 10.84 -1.04 2.07
C ILE A 152 10.24 0.27 1.54
N GLN A 153 9.37 0.89 2.33
CA GLN A 153 8.70 2.17 2.02
C GLN A 153 9.19 3.34 2.87
N PHE A 154 9.85 3.05 3.99
CA PHE A 154 10.44 4.05 4.88
C PHE A 154 11.70 3.52 5.55
N ILE A 155 12.67 4.41 5.79
CA ILE A 155 13.86 4.19 6.62
C ILE A 155 14.10 5.48 7.41
N GLY A 156 14.09 5.44 8.73
CA GLY A 156 14.29 6.65 9.55
C GLY A 156 13.92 6.45 11.02
N ASN A 157 13.65 7.55 11.73
CA ASN A 157 13.26 7.48 13.14
C ASN A 157 11.73 7.27 13.27
N PRO A 158 11.24 6.34 14.12
CA PRO A 158 9.81 6.11 14.34
C PRO A 158 9.06 7.26 15.02
N LEU A 159 9.75 8.32 15.46
CA LEU A 159 9.15 9.54 16.01
C LEU A 159 9.03 10.68 14.97
N GLU A 160 9.47 10.47 13.73
CA GLU A 160 9.29 11.45 12.66
C GLU A 160 7.85 11.44 12.14
N GLU A 161 7.31 12.60 11.79
CA GLU A 161 5.97 12.72 11.19
C GLU A 161 5.84 11.88 9.91
N ALA A 162 6.91 11.81 9.12
CA ALA A 162 6.95 11.03 7.88
C ALA A 162 6.80 9.51 8.13
N PHE A 163 7.15 9.00 9.31
CA PHE A 163 6.97 7.58 9.65
C PHE A 163 5.48 7.23 9.70
N GLU A 164 4.71 7.96 10.51
CA GLU A 164 3.28 7.69 10.68
C GLU A 164 2.51 7.93 9.37
N ASP A 165 2.77 9.04 8.68
CA ASP A 165 2.16 9.33 7.37
C ASP A 165 2.44 8.22 6.35
N THR A 166 3.69 7.74 6.28
CA THR A 166 4.04 6.63 5.38
C THR A 166 3.37 5.34 5.80
N LEU A 167 3.31 5.02 7.10
CA LEU A 167 2.67 3.81 7.60
C LEU A 167 1.19 3.80 7.24
N ARG A 168 0.48 4.90 7.51
CA ARG A 168 -0.94 5.06 7.17
C ARG A 168 -1.18 4.85 5.69
N LYS A 169 -0.33 5.42 4.83
CA LYS A 169 -0.39 5.21 3.37
C LYS A 169 -0.13 3.76 2.97
N VAL A 170 0.89 3.12 3.53
CA VAL A 170 1.20 1.70 3.28
C VAL A 170 0.05 0.79 3.71
N MET A 171 -0.61 1.10 4.83
CA MET A 171 -1.75 0.32 5.34
C MET A 171 -2.97 0.39 4.43
N THR A 172 -3.11 1.41 3.56
CA THR A 172 -4.14 1.42 2.50
C THR A 172 -3.94 0.32 1.46
N GLY A 173 -2.72 -0.23 1.36
CA GLY A 173 -2.34 -1.18 0.33
C GLY A 173 -2.16 -0.58 -1.07
N ARG A 174 -2.38 0.73 -1.24
CA ARG A 174 -2.30 1.48 -2.51
C ARG A 174 -1.19 2.53 -2.51
N TYR A 175 -0.06 2.23 -1.88
CA TYR A 175 1.07 3.15 -1.79
C TYR A 175 2.40 2.46 -2.10
N ASP A 176 3.26 3.19 -2.81
CA ASP A 176 4.65 2.82 -3.09
C ASP A 176 5.43 4.12 -3.35
N LEU A 177 6.44 4.42 -2.52
CA LEU A 177 7.17 5.68 -2.60
C LEU A 177 7.88 5.85 -3.94
N ALA A 178 8.49 4.79 -4.48
CA ALA A 178 9.23 4.88 -5.74
C ALA A 178 8.29 5.19 -6.90
N LYS A 179 7.13 4.53 -6.93
CA LYS A 179 6.07 4.79 -7.92
C LYS A 179 5.47 6.17 -7.72
N SER A 180 5.20 6.60 -6.49
CA SER A 180 4.71 7.97 -6.19
C SER A 180 5.69 9.04 -6.67
N LYS A 181 7.00 8.88 -6.42
CA LYS A 181 8.03 9.79 -6.94
C LYS A 181 8.05 9.81 -8.47
N LYS A 182 7.93 8.65 -9.11
CA LYS A 182 7.91 8.52 -10.58
C LYS A 182 6.67 9.16 -11.20
N ALA A 183 5.50 9.01 -10.58
CA ALA A 183 4.24 9.56 -11.08
C ALA A 183 4.07 11.06 -10.78
N LYS A 184 4.77 11.59 -9.76
CA LYS A 184 4.60 12.97 -9.28
C LYS A 184 4.65 14.03 -10.40
N PRO A 185 5.62 14.05 -11.33
CA PRO A 185 5.64 15.06 -12.39
C PRO A 185 4.39 15.00 -13.28
N ALA A 186 3.88 13.80 -13.56
CA ALA A 186 2.66 13.63 -14.35
C ALA A 186 1.42 14.07 -13.56
N ILE A 187 1.33 13.77 -12.26
CA ILE A 187 0.24 14.23 -11.40
C ILE A 187 0.24 15.76 -11.29
N ASP A 188 1.40 16.37 -11.06
CA ASP A 188 1.54 17.82 -10.95
C ASP A 188 1.16 18.49 -12.29
N GLY A 189 1.60 17.92 -13.43
CA GLY A 189 1.21 18.35 -14.76
C GLY A 189 -0.30 18.25 -15.00
N ALA A 190 -0.93 17.13 -14.62
CA ALA A 190 -2.37 16.94 -14.75
C ALA A 190 -3.15 18.04 -14.03
N LYS A 191 -2.78 18.32 -12.77
CA LYS A 191 -3.41 19.36 -11.95
C LYS A 191 -3.19 20.76 -12.54
N GLN A 192 -1.98 21.05 -13.01
CA GLN A 192 -1.66 22.32 -13.62
C GLN A 192 -2.47 22.56 -14.90
N PHE A 193 -2.49 21.60 -15.82
CA PHE A 193 -3.24 21.74 -17.07
C PHE A 193 -4.76 21.75 -16.86
N ARG A 194 -5.27 20.98 -15.89
CA ARG A 194 -6.68 21.03 -15.47
C ARG A 194 -7.06 22.43 -14.98
N ALA A 195 -6.23 23.04 -14.13
CA ALA A 195 -6.45 24.41 -13.64
C ALA A 195 -6.42 25.48 -14.76
N LEU A 196 -5.74 25.18 -15.88
CA LEU A 196 -5.69 26.03 -17.08
C LEU A 196 -6.76 25.67 -18.12
N ASN A 197 -7.72 24.80 -17.80
CA ASN A 197 -8.72 24.26 -18.72
C ASN A 197 -8.12 23.61 -19.99
N SER A 198 -6.87 23.17 -19.92
CA SER A 198 -6.15 22.48 -21.00
C SER A 198 -6.42 20.98 -20.93
N TRP A 199 -7.67 20.61 -21.21
CA TRP A 199 -8.25 19.29 -20.92
C TRP A 199 -7.49 18.11 -21.52
N ALA A 200 -7.10 18.20 -22.79
CA ALA A 200 -6.39 17.12 -23.47
C ALA A 200 -5.00 16.85 -22.85
N GLU A 201 -4.28 17.90 -22.43
CA GLU A 201 -3.01 17.75 -21.75
C GLU A 201 -3.20 17.24 -20.32
N ALA A 202 -4.21 17.73 -19.60
CA ALA A 202 -4.56 17.21 -18.28
C ALA A 202 -4.86 15.71 -18.33
N GLU A 203 -5.68 15.26 -19.27
CA GLU A 203 -6.04 13.86 -19.47
C GLU A 203 -4.82 13.00 -19.78
N LYS A 204 -3.95 13.45 -20.69
CA LYS A 204 -2.70 12.77 -21.02
C LYS A 204 -1.81 12.59 -19.78
N HIS A 205 -1.64 13.64 -18.99
CA HIS A 205 -0.85 13.60 -17.77
C HIS A 205 -1.44 12.67 -16.70
N TYR A 206 -2.76 12.65 -16.52
CA TYR A 206 -3.41 11.67 -15.66
C TYR A 206 -3.14 10.24 -16.14
N LYS A 207 -3.27 9.96 -17.45
CA LYS A 207 -2.99 8.64 -18.02
C LYS A 207 -1.53 8.23 -17.85
N ASP A 208 -0.59 9.15 -17.99
CA ASP A 208 0.84 8.89 -17.77
C ASP A 208 1.14 8.54 -16.31
N ALA A 209 0.50 9.22 -15.34
CA ALA A 209 0.61 8.88 -13.93
C ALA A 209 0.01 7.50 -13.62
N ILE A 210 -1.21 7.24 -14.11
CA ILE A 210 -1.91 5.95 -13.95
C ILE A 210 -1.07 4.81 -14.54
N LYS A 211 -0.42 5.01 -15.68
CA LYS A 211 0.42 4.00 -16.33
C LYS A 211 1.61 3.56 -15.47
N VAL A 212 2.04 4.37 -14.50
CA VAL A 212 3.10 3.96 -13.56
C VAL A 212 2.65 2.76 -12.74
N ASP A 213 1.43 2.81 -12.20
CA ASP A 213 0.77 1.70 -11.53
C ASP A 213 -0.73 1.98 -11.40
N PRO A 214 -1.57 1.31 -12.20
CA PRO A 214 -3.00 1.63 -12.25
C PRO A 214 -3.74 1.35 -10.93
N TYR A 215 -3.24 0.45 -10.08
CA TYR A 215 -3.87 0.11 -8.80
C TYR A 215 -3.54 1.15 -7.71
N ILE A 216 -2.28 1.57 -7.63
CA ILE A 216 -1.84 2.61 -6.69
C ILE A 216 -2.48 3.96 -7.02
N PHE A 217 -2.56 4.32 -8.30
CA PHE A 217 -3.10 5.61 -8.74
C PHE A 217 -4.56 5.52 -9.17
N ALA A 218 -5.32 4.57 -8.62
CA ALA A 218 -6.72 4.35 -8.99
C ALA A 218 -7.60 5.59 -8.74
N ASN A 219 -7.28 6.41 -7.73
CA ASN A 219 -7.97 7.68 -7.45
C ASN A 219 -7.92 8.67 -8.64
N LEU A 220 -6.90 8.59 -9.49
CA LEU A 220 -6.78 9.47 -10.66
C LEU A 220 -7.85 9.17 -11.73
N TYR A 221 -8.43 7.95 -11.76
CA TYR A 221 -9.58 7.68 -12.60
C TYR A 221 -10.83 8.41 -12.13
N LEU A 222 -11.01 8.57 -10.81
CA LEU A 222 -12.11 9.36 -10.26
C LEU A 222 -11.91 10.84 -10.60
N GLU A 223 -10.68 11.36 -10.46
CA GLU A 223 -10.37 12.74 -10.86
C GLU A 223 -10.62 12.99 -12.36
N LEU A 224 -10.27 12.02 -13.22
CA LEU A 224 -10.56 12.06 -14.65
C LEU A 224 -12.06 12.04 -14.94
N PHE A 225 -12.79 11.16 -14.28
CA PHE A 225 -14.25 11.06 -14.40
C PHE A 225 -14.94 12.38 -14.01
N GLU A 226 -14.56 12.95 -12.87
CA GLU A 226 -15.09 14.24 -12.42
C GLU A 226 -14.73 15.38 -13.38
N MET A 227 -13.50 15.42 -13.89
CA MET A 227 -13.08 16.43 -14.88
C MET A 227 -13.95 16.36 -16.14
N LEU A 228 -14.16 15.16 -16.70
CA LEU A 228 -15.01 14.98 -17.88
C LEU A 228 -16.47 15.39 -17.60
N LEU A 229 -17.04 14.92 -16.49
CA LEU A 229 -18.47 15.08 -16.21
C LEU A 229 -18.85 16.49 -15.73
N LEU A 230 -18.06 17.05 -14.82
CA LEU A 230 -18.39 18.27 -14.09
C LEU A 230 -17.78 19.51 -14.76
N GLU A 231 -16.55 19.42 -15.24
CA GLU A 231 -15.82 20.58 -15.78
C GLU A 231 -15.98 20.72 -17.29
N GLN A 232 -15.85 19.63 -18.05
CA GLN A 232 -16.04 19.65 -19.50
C GLN A 232 -17.51 19.50 -19.93
N GLY A 233 -18.35 18.93 -19.06
CA GLY A 233 -19.72 18.58 -19.40
C GLY A 233 -19.84 17.38 -20.36
N ASP A 234 -18.74 16.67 -20.61
CA ASP A 234 -18.69 15.48 -21.45
C ASP A 234 -19.21 14.25 -20.69
N THR A 235 -20.54 14.21 -20.56
CA THR A 235 -21.24 13.11 -19.89
C THR A 235 -21.03 11.78 -20.61
N ALA A 236 -20.97 11.79 -21.95
CA ALA A 236 -20.77 10.57 -22.73
C ALA A 236 -19.36 9.99 -22.53
N GLY A 237 -18.33 10.85 -22.59
CA GLY A 237 -16.95 10.45 -22.32
C GLY A 237 -16.73 9.96 -20.89
N ALA A 238 -17.31 10.65 -19.90
CA ALA A 238 -17.22 10.25 -18.50
C ALA A 238 -17.76 8.83 -18.26
N TYR A 239 -18.95 8.52 -18.78
CA TYR A 239 -19.55 7.18 -18.60
C TYR A 239 -18.97 6.12 -19.54
N LYS A 240 -18.36 6.52 -20.66
CA LYS A 240 -17.53 5.61 -21.47
C LYS A 240 -16.29 5.16 -20.68
N LEU A 241 -15.58 6.09 -20.03
CA LEU A 241 -14.45 5.77 -19.16
C LEU A 241 -14.86 4.76 -18.06
N VAL A 242 -15.97 5.03 -17.37
CA VAL A 242 -16.51 4.11 -16.35
C VAL A 242 -16.78 2.72 -16.91
N SER A 243 -17.40 2.64 -18.09
CA SER A 243 -17.70 1.36 -18.75
C SER A 243 -16.41 0.60 -19.12
N GLU A 244 -15.40 1.29 -19.63
CA GLU A 244 -14.10 0.70 -19.94
C GLU A 244 -13.39 0.20 -18.69
N LEU A 245 -13.46 0.93 -17.56
CA LEU A 245 -12.87 0.52 -16.29
C LEU A 245 -13.56 -0.72 -15.72
N MET A 246 -14.88 -0.77 -15.76
CA MET A 246 -15.64 -1.94 -15.33
C MET A 246 -15.25 -3.19 -16.12
N LEU A 247 -15.04 -3.07 -17.43
CA LEU A 247 -14.66 -4.19 -18.31
C LEU A 247 -13.19 -4.60 -18.15
N SER A 248 -12.27 -3.63 -18.10
CA SER A 248 -10.83 -3.89 -18.10
C SER A 248 -10.28 -4.20 -16.71
N ARG A 249 -10.90 -3.66 -15.66
CA ARG A 249 -10.34 -3.69 -14.30
C ARG A 249 -11.31 -4.18 -13.23
N GLY A 250 -12.57 -4.47 -13.57
CA GLY A 250 -13.55 -4.87 -12.56
C GLY A 250 -13.15 -6.08 -11.73
N SER A 251 -12.46 -7.06 -12.33
CA SER A 251 -11.91 -8.22 -11.60
C SER A 251 -10.61 -7.94 -10.86
N GLU A 252 -9.86 -6.93 -11.28
CA GLU A 252 -8.55 -6.58 -10.71
C GLU A 252 -8.66 -5.62 -9.52
N ASP A 253 -9.60 -4.69 -9.61
CA ASP A 253 -9.78 -3.60 -8.66
C ASP A 253 -11.27 -3.33 -8.37
N PRO A 254 -11.95 -4.23 -7.63
CA PRO A 254 -13.34 -4.03 -7.24
C PRO A 254 -13.56 -2.76 -6.40
N GLU A 255 -12.56 -2.33 -5.62
CA GLU A 255 -12.66 -1.17 -4.76
C GLU A 255 -12.69 0.14 -5.56
N LEU A 256 -12.00 0.25 -6.70
CA LEU A 256 -12.17 1.38 -7.62
C LEU A 256 -13.61 1.50 -8.12
N LEU A 257 -14.27 0.39 -8.44
CA LEU A 257 -15.67 0.40 -8.85
C LEU A 257 -16.59 0.86 -7.72
N THR A 258 -16.30 0.46 -6.48
CA THR A 258 -16.99 0.95 -5.28
C THR A 258 -16.88 2.47 -5.14
N TRP A 259 -15.69 3.05 -5.32
CA TRP A 259 -15.50 4.50 -5.23
C TRP A 259 -16.28 5.25 -6.31
N LEU A 260 -16.27 4.75 -7.55
CA LEU A 260 -17.04 5.34 -8.65
C LEU A 260 -18.55 5.23 -8.39
N ALA A 261 -19.03 4.08 -7.91
CA ALA A 261 -20.44 3.89 -7.55
C ALA A 261 -20.88 4.88 -6.47
N ALA A 262 -20.10 5.00 -5.40
CA ALA A 262 -20.36 5.93 -4.31
C ALA A 262 -20.35 7.39 -4.81
N SER A 263 -19.34 7.79 -5.58
CA SER A 263 -19.24 9.16 -6.14
C SER A 263 -20.46 9.52 -6.99
N ILE A 264 -20.86 8.65 -7.93
CA ILE A 264 -22.06 8.89 -8.77
C ILE A 264 -23.32 8.97 -7.91
N ALA A 265 -23.42 8.20 -6.84
CA ALA A 265 -24.60 8.16 -6.00
C ALA A 265 -24.73 9.36 -5.06
N THR A 266 -23.61 9.92 -4.56
CA THR A 266 -23.64 10.86 -3.43
C THR A 266 -23.05 12.24 -3.71
N ASP A 267 -22.28 12.42 -4.79
CA ASP A 267 -21.72 13.74 -5.09
C ASP A 267 -22.83 14.70 -5.51
N ASP A 268 -23.08 15.71 -4.67
CA ASP A 268 -24.09 16.74 -4.90
C ASP A 268 -23.88 17.56 -6.18
N ARG A 269 -22.70 17.51 -6.78
CA ARG A 269 -22.42 18.14 -8.08
C ARG A 269 -22.93 17.29 -9.25
N ILE A 270 -23.09 15.99 -9.05
CA ILE A 270 -23.59 15.02 -10.03
C ILE A 270 -25.11 14.86 -9.84
N ARG A 271 -25.90 15.70 -10.51
CA ARG A 271 -27.37 15.72 -10.37
C ARG A 271 -28.10 15.66 -11.71
N GLY A 272 -29.40 15.38 -11.65
CA GLY A 272 -30.27 15.33 -12.82
C GLY A 272 -29.82 14.25 -13.81
N SER A 273 -29.78 14.59 -15.11
CA SER A 273 -29.35 13.64 -16.16
C SER A 273 -27.90 13.17 -16.04
N LYS A 274 -27.05 13.89 -15.27
CA LYS A 274 -25.68 13.47 -14.99
C LYS A 274 -25.61 12.34 -13.96
N GLN A 275 -26.61 12.18 -13.11
CA GLN A 275 -26.62 11.20 -12.03
C GLN A 275 -27.19 9.87 -12.52
N ARG A 276 -26.31 8.99 -13.01
CA ARG A 276 -26.69 7.68 -13.56
C ARG A 276 -26.65 6.62 -12.48
N LEU A 277 -27.68 6.61 -11.62
CA LEU A 277 -27.82 5.63 -10.55
C LEU A 277 -27.91 4.19 -11.05
N ASP A 278 -28.38 3.99 -12.29
CA ASP A 278 -28.33 2.70 -13.00
C ASP A 278 -26.89 2.22 -13.21
N VAL A 279 -25.99 3.12 -13.61
CA VAL A 279 -24.56 2.82 -13.76
C VAL A 279 -23.90 2.62 -12.40
N ALA A 280 -24.23 3.46 -11.40
CA ALA A 280 -23.72 3.31 -10.03
C ALA A 280 -24.08 1.94 -9.44
N MET A 281 -25.32 1.48 -9.62
CA MET A 281 -25.74 0.16 -9.15
C MET A 281 -24.96 -0.94 -9.85
N LYS A 282 -24.79 -0.84 -11.17
CA LYS A 282 -24.04 -1.84 -11.93
C LYS A 282 -22.58 -1.94 -11.47
N LEU A 283 -21.95 -0.81 -11.16
CA LEU A 283 -20.61 -0.77 -10.58
C LEU A 283 -20.56 -1.45 -9.21
N ALA A 284 -21.48 -1.11 -8.31
CA ALA A 284 -21.54 -1.67 -6.96
C ALA A 284 -21.75 -3.20 -6.97
N GLU A 285 -22.66 -3.70 -7.81
CA GLU A 285 -22.90 -5.14 -8.00
C GLU A 285 -21.68 -5.84 -8.61
N THR A 286 -21.03 -5.21 -9.59
CA THR A 286 -19.83 -5.77 -10.24
C THR A 286 -18.67 -5.83 -9.26
N ALA A 287 -18.47 -4.79 -8.46
CA ALA A 287 -17.50 -4.75 -7.38
C ALA A 287 -17.73 -5.92 -6.41
N GLN A 288 -18.96 -6.07 -5.93
CA GLN A 288 -19.32 -7.18 -5.03
C GLN A 288 -19.09 -8.55 -5.68
N ALA A 289 -19.42 -8.71 -6.97
CA ALA A 289 -19.29 -9.98 -7.68
C ALA A 289 -17.83 -10.45 -7.78
N PHE A 290 -16.90 -9.51 -7.97
CA PHE A 290 -15.46 -9.76 -8.06
C PHE A 290 -14.72 -9.64 -6.72
N ALA A 291 -15.36 -9.15 -5.67
CA ALA A 291 -14.79 -9.09 -4.34
C ALA A 291 -14.33 -10.47 -3.85
N ARG A 292 -13.14 -10.55 -3.26
CA ARG A 292 -12.62 -11.78 -2.64
C ARG A 292 -13.60 -12.35 -1.62
N LYS A 293 -14.28 -11.48 -0.87
CA LYS A 293 -15.36 -11.82 0.06
C LYS A 293 -16.60 -11.03 -0.34
N LYS A 294 -17.58 -11.69 -0.96
CA LYS A 294 -18.84 -11.07 -1.41
C LYS A 294 -19.68 -10.45 -0.29
N THR A 295 -19.45 -10.92 0.94
CA THR A 295 -20.07 -10.42 2.17
C THR A 295 -19.21 -9.36 2.88
N ASP A 296 -18.13 -8.88 2.26
CA ASP A 296 -17.37 -7.78 2.83
C ASP A 296 -18.28 -6.54 2.94
N PRO A 297 -18.34 -5.92 4.14
CA PRO A 297 -19.32 -4.89 4.46
C PRO A 297 -19.20 -3.65 3.56
N ILE A 298 -18.02 -3.35 3.00
CA ILE A 298 -17.80 -2.19 2.13
C ILE A 298 -18.62 -2.32 0.83
N TYR A 299 -18.63 -3.50 0.21
CA TYR A 299 -19.40 -3.69 -1.03
C TYR A 299 -20.91 -3.73 -0.75
N LEU A 300 -21.30 -4.34 0.38
CA LEU A 300 -22.71 -4.39 0.81
C LEU A 300 -23.26 -2.99 1.11
N SER A 301 -22.50 -2.16 1.82
CA SER A 301 -22.91 -0.79 2.14
C SER A 301 -22.93 0.10 0.90
N THR A 302 -22.07 -0.16 -0.08
CA THR A 302 -22.09 0.59 -1.35
C THR A 302 -23.36 0.29 -2.15
N ILE A 303 -23.80 -0.98 -2.22
CA ILE A 303 -25.10 -1.32 -2.82
C ILE A 303 -26.25 -0.61 -2.06
N ALA A 304 -26.20 -0.64 -0.72
CA ALA A 304 -27.16 0.06 0.12
C ALA A 304 -27.22 1.57 -0.17
N LEU A 305 -26.05 2.19 -0.34
CA LEU A 305 -25.88 3.60 -0.64
C LEU A 305 -26.53 3.98 -1.96
N VAL A 306 -26.37 3.17 -3.01
CA VAL A 306 -26.99 3.43 -4.31
C VAL A 306 -28.52 3.28 -4.21
N HIS A 307 -29.03 2.27 -3.51
CA HIS A 307 -30.47 2.15 -3.24
C HIS A 307 -31.02 3.38 -2.51
N PHE A 308 -30.30 3.86 -1.49
CA PHE A 308 -30.68 5.06 -0.74
C PHE A 308 -30.75 6.29 -1.64
N ALA A 309 -29.72 6.51 -2.47
CA ALA A 309 -29.68 7.60 -3.44
C ALA A 309 -30.83 7.51 -4.47
N ASN A 310 -31.26 6.30 -4.81
CA ASN A 310 -32.39 6.04 -5.71
C ASN A 310 -33.77 6.16 -5.03
N GLY A 311 -33.82 6.51 -3.74
CA GLY A 311 -35.05 6.60 -2.95
C GLY A 311 -35.66 5.25 -2.56
N ASP A 312 -34.96 4.14 -2.82
CA ASP A 312 -35.37 2.79 -2.42
C ASP A 312 -34.86 2.50 -1.00
N PHE A 313 -35.46 3.19 -0.03
CA PHE A 313 -35.03 3.11 1.37
C PHE A 313 -35.22 1.71 1.97
N GLY A 314 -36.19 0.94 1.48
CA GLY A 314 -36.41 -0.46 1.90
C GLY A 314 -35.19 -1.34 1.57
N GLN A 315 -34.73 -1.32 0.32
CA GLN A 315 -33.52 -2.04 -0.07
C GLN A 315 -32.26 -1.47 0.59
N ALA A 316 -32.16 -0.15 0.72
CA ALA A 316 -31.04 0.48 1.41
C ALA A 316 -30.88 -0.06 2.85
N ILE A 317 -31.99 -0.15 3.60
CA ILE A 317 -32.00 -0.70 4.97
C ILE A 317 -31.62 -2.19 4.97
N GLU A 318 -32.11 -2.97 4.00
CA GLU A 318 -31.80 -4.40 3.91
C GLU A 318 -30.30 -4.64 3.68
N TRP A 319 -29.72 -3.98 2.67
CA TRP A 319 -28.32 -4.13 2.32
C TRP A 319 -27.39 -3.55 3.40
N GLN A 320 -27.73 -2.41 3.99
CA GLN A 320 -26.95 -1.83 5.07
C GLN A 320 -26.98 -2.70 6.33
N ARG A 321 -28.09 -3.41 6.59
CA ARG A 321 -28.16 -4.41 7.65
C ARG A 321 -27.21 -5.58 7.39
N LYS A 322 -27.14 -6.07 6.15
CA LYS A 322 -26.16 -7.11 5.76
C LYS A 322 -24.73 -6.62 5.99
N ALA A 323 -24.43 -5.36 5.64
CA ALA A 323 -23.13 -4.74 5.88
C ALA A 323 -22.80 -4.70 7.38
N TYR A 324 -23.71 -4.18 8.21
CA TYR A 324 -23.54 -4.13 9.67
C TYR A 324 -23.23 -5.50 10.29
N PHE A 325 -23.97 -6.55 9.94
CA PHE A 325 -23.73 -7.88 10.49
C PHE A 325 -22.48 -8.57 9.95
N SER A 326 -21.95 -8.11 8.81
CA SER A 326 -20.73 -8.65 8.21
C SER A 326 -19.47 -7.90 8.62
N ALA A 327 -19.62 -6.71 9.22
CA ALA A 327 -18.53 -5.87 9.69
C ALA A 327 -17.84 -6.43 10.94
N LYS A 328 -16.55 -6.13 11.08
CA LYS A 328 -15.79 -6.41 12.30
C LYS A 328 -16.34 -5.56 13.45
N GLU A 329 -16.13 -6.01 14.68
CA GLU A 329 -16.70 -5.34 15.85
C GLU A 329 -16.25 -3.87 15.95
N LYS A 330 -14.98 -3.57 15.63
CA LYS A 330 -14.46 -2.20 15.62
C LYS A 330 -15.18 -1.26 14.64
N ASP A 331 -15.66 -1.79 13.52
CA ASP A 331 -16.25 -1.00 12.42
C ASP A 331 -17.79 -0.93 12.51
N LYS A 332 -18.43 -1.82 13.30
CA LYS A 332 -19.89 -1.95 13.37
C LYS A 332 -20.62 -0.64 13.72
N ALA A 333 -20.02 0.22 14.52
CA ALA A 333 -20.62 1.48 14.92
C ALA A 333 -20.94 2.38 13.71
N GLU A 334 -20.04 2.43 12.73
CA GLU A 334 -20.21 3.21 11.51
C GLU A 334 -21.38 2.67 10.67
N TYR A 335 -21.39 1.36 10.41
CA TYR A 335 -22.47 0.74 9.62
C TYR A 335 -23.83 0.87 10.30
N LYS A 336 -23.87 0.79 11.64
CA LYS A 336 -25.08 1.00 12.43
C LYS A 336 -25.59 2.44 12.31
N PHE A 337 -24.71 3.42 12.40
CA PHE A 337 -25.08 4.83 12.25
C PHE A 337 -25.78 5.08 10.91
N THR A 338 -25.20 4.59 9.82
CA THR A 338 -25.79 4.69 8.48
C THR A 338 -27.13 3.93 8.38
N LEU A 339 -27.22 2.74 8.96
CA LEU A 339 -28.47 1.97 9.00
C LEU A 339 -29.61 2.72 9.70
N ASP A 340 -29.31 3.36 10.82
CA ASP A 340 -30.30 4.12 11.58
C ASP A 340 -30.71 5.40 10.83
N SER A 341 -29.77 6.06 10.15
CA SER A 341 -30.06 7.18 9.25
C SER A 341 -31.05 6.78 8.15
N TYR A 342 -30.85 5.63 7.51
CA TYR A 342 -31.75 5.14 6.47
C TYR A 342 -33.15 4.84 6.99
N ARG A 343 -33.26 4.24 8.19
CA ARG A 343 -34.55 4.00 8.86
C ARG A 343 -35.29 5.28 9.17
N THR A 344 -34.59 6.30 9.68
CA THR A 344 -35.20 7.61 9.93
C THR A 344 -35.73 8.23 8.65
N GLN A 345 -35.01 8.10 7.53
CA GLN A 345 -35.47 8.65 6.26
C GLN A 345 -36.71 7.91 5.72
N GLN A 346 -36.74 6.57 5.78
CA GLN A 346 -37.94 5.79 5.43
C GLN A 346 -39.16 6.24 6.23
N GLN A 347 -39.02 6.38 7.56
CA GLN A 347 -40.12 6.81 8.43
C GLN A 347 -40.66 8.19 8.08
N ARG A 348 -39.80 9.11 7.63
CA ARG A 348 -40.23 10.45 7.18
C ARG A 348 -41.07 10.38 5.90
N VAL A 349 -40.71 9.50 4.98
CA VAL A 349 -41.46 9.30 3.73
C VAL A 349 -42.78 8.57 3.98
N ASP A 350 -42.81 7.59 4.89
CA ASP A 350 -44.05 6.88 5.25
C ASP A 350 -45.06 7.79 5.98
N ALA A 351 -44.58 8.87 6.59
CA ALA A 351 -45.39 9.83 7.35
C ALA A 351 -45.87 11.05 6.52
N SER A 352 -45.36 11.22 5.29
CA SER A 352 -45.76 12.29 4.35
C SER A 352 -46.76 11.78 3.33
#